data_AF-A0A1B6E4S8-F1
#
_entry.id   AF-A0A1B6E4S8-F1
#
_cell.length_a   1.000
_cell.length_b   1.000
_cell.length_c   1.000
_cell.angle_alpha   90.00
_cell.angle_beta   90.00
_cell.angle_gamma   90.00
#
_symmetry.space_group_name_H-M   'P 1'
#
loop_
_entity.id
_entity.type
_entity.pdbx_description
1 polymer ?
#
loop_
_entity_poly.entity_id
_entity_poly.type
_entity_poly.pdbx_seq_one_letter_code
_entity_poly.pdbx_strand_id
1 'polypeptide(L)'
;LIAALLHVTNSVDIFMCCPNNFLLRDGDCVKPPNSIGFLSRYVPVVVSPERGLLEPGTYPEEWTFKYDAKPSCKSRAFFRSSIEGPPSFYLFENGSVKAHEHDEIPTSAPGDYCINPSGFLICGSTPEAEDIISAYLIASLPKATIKKCCGLNGQYSEVKQSCIVSRGNFDVGNFTLTGGFPECQQRGMFA
;
A
#
# COMPACT_ATOMS: atom_id res chain seq x y z
N LEU A 1 -17.02 -46.31 27.72
CA LEU A 1 -16.04 -45.24 27.49
C LEU A 1 -16.36 -44.58 26.15
N ILE A 2 -16.77 -43.32 26.16
CA ILE A 2 -16.98 -42.54 24.92
C ILE A 2 -15.65 -41.83 24.67
N ALA A 3 -14.95 -42.21 23.60
CA ALA A 3 -13.76 -41.51 23.15
C ALA A 3 -14.19 -40.15 22.58
N ALA A 4 -13.83 -39.07 23.26
CA ALA A 4 -13.99 -37.73 22.71
C ALA A 4 -12.99 -37.57 21.57
N LEU A 5 -13.50 -37.52 20.34
CA LEU A 5 -12.76 -37.04 19.17
C LEU A 5 -12.45 -35.57 19.38
N LEU A 6 -11.25 -35.28 19.90
CA LEU A 6 -10.67 -33.94 19.84
C LEU A 6 -10.49 -33.59 18.36
N HIS A 7 -11.44 -32.83 17.80
CA HIS A 7 -11.20 -32.13 16.55
C HIS A 7 -10.12 -31.09 16.83
N VAL A 8 -8.87 -31.42 16.46
CA VAL A 8 -7.82 -30.41 16.34
C VAL A 8 -8.16 -29.56 15.13
N THR A 9 -9.01 -28.56 15.33
CA THR A 9 -9.15 -27.47 14.36
C THR A 9 -7.87 -26.65 14.47
N ASN A 10 -6.97 -26.76 13.49
CA ASN A 10 -5.82 -25.86 13.39
C ASN A 10 -6.35 -24.46 13.05
N SER A 11 -6.76 -23.70 14.07
CA SER A 11 -7.23 -22.34 13.90
C SER A 11 -6.07 -21.44 13.48
N VAL A 12 -6.27 -20.63 12.46
CA VAL A 12 -5.28 -19.65 12.01
C VAL A 12 -5.66 -18.29 12.58
N ASP A 13 -4.79 -17.72 13.41
CA ASP A 13 -5.03 -16.40 13.98
C ASP A 13 -4.59 -15.30 13.01
N ILE A 14 -5.51 -14.38 12.71
CA ILE A 14 -5.27 -13.18 11.89
C ILE A 14 -5.31 -11.95 12.77
N PHE A 15 -4.22 -11.19 12.78
CA PHE A 15 -4.01 -10.10 13.72
C PHE A 15 -4.49 -8.78 13.13
N MET A 16 -5.49 -8.16 13.74
CA MET A 16 -6.00 -6.84 13.37
C MET A 16 -5.34 -5.78 14.25
N CYS A 17 -4.78 -4.73 13.64
CA CYS A 17 -3.99 -3.73 14.37
C CYS A 17 -4.76 -2.91 15.40
N CYS A 18 -6.07 -2.79 15.21
CA CYS A 18 -6.90 -1.92 16.02
C CYS A 18 -8.13 -2.68 16.54
N PRO A 19 -8.79 -2.16 17.58
CA PRO A 19 -10.09 -2.64 17.98
C PRO A 19 -11.08 -2.61 16.80
N ASN A 20 -12.13 -3.42 16.89
CA ASN A 20 -13.17 -3.42 15.87
C ASN A 20 -13.75 -2.00 15.69
N ASN A 21 -13.98 -1.59 14.44
CA ASN A 21 -14.43 -0.25 14.05
C ASN A 21 -13.42 0.91 14.24
N PHE A 22 -12.12 0.62 14.37
CA PHE A 22 -11.05 1.62 14.37
C PHE A 22 -10.18 1.48 13.12
N LEU A 23 -9.66 2.62 12.65
CA LEU A 23 -8.68 2.69 11.58
C LEU A 23 -7.29 2.91 12.14
N LEU A 24 -6.29 2.31 11.52
CA LEU A 24 -4.89 2.62 11.80
C LEU A 24 -4.49 3.87 11.01
N ARG A 25 -4.05 4.93 11.69
CA ARG A 25 -3.53 6.14 11.08
C ARG A 25 -2.25 6.52 11.81
N ASP A 26 -1.15 6.60 11.07
CA ASP A 26 0.16 7.01 11.59
C ASP A 26 0.61 6.18 12.82
N GLY A 27 0.26 4.88 12.84
CA GLY A 27 0.57 3.96 13.94
C GLY A 27 -0.46 3.93 15.07
N ASP A 28 -1.41 4.87 15.10
CA ASP A 28 -2.44 4.99 16.13
C ASP A 28 -3.81 4.53 15.66
N CYS A 29 -4.61 4.01 16.59
CA CYS A 29 -5.97 3.58 16.29
C CYS A 29 -6.94 4.73 16.51
N VAL A 30 -7.52 5.21 15.41
CA VAL A 30 -8.44 6.34 15.40
C VAL A 30 -9.85 5.86 15.05
N LYS A 31 -10.84 6.40 15.76
CA LYS A 31 -12.25 6.16 15.44
C LYS A 31 -12.63 7.00 14.22
N PRO A 32 -13.07 6.40 13.09
CA PRO A 32 -13.44 7.18 11.92
C PRO A 32 -14.74 7.95 12.19
N PRO A 33 -14.91 9.15 11.61
CA PRO A 33 -16.06 10.02 11.89
C PRO A 33 -17.42 9.40 11.55
N ASN A 34 -17.47 8.46 10.59
CA ASN A 34 -18.69 7.78 10.15
C ASN A 34 -18.60 6.25 10.35
N SER A 35 -18.23 5.80 11.56
CA SER A 35 -17.87 4.39 11.86
C SER A 35 -19.03 3.38 11.79
N ILE A 36 -20.24 3.77 11.38
CA ILE A 36 -21.39 2.86 11.40
C ILE A 36 -21.32 1.95 10.16
N GLY A 37 -20.72 0.76 10.34
CA GLY A 37 -20.93 -0.40 9.46
C GLY A 37 -19.97 -0.60 8.29
N PHE A 38 -19.07 0.35 7.99
CA PHE A 38 -18.08 0.19 6.91
C PHE A 38 -16.98 -0.80 7.28
N LEU A 39 -16.46 -0.72 8.51
CA LEU A 39 -15.32 -1.54 8.94
C LEU A 39 -15.70 -2.97 9.33
N SER A 40 -16.97 -3.20 9.69
CA SER A 40 -17.48 -4.54 10.02
C SER A 40 -17.59 -5.47 8.80
N ARG A 41 -17.38 -4.96 7.58
CA ARG A 41 -17.41 -5.74 6.33
C ARG A 41 -16.06 -5.89 5.67
N TYR A 42 -15.01 -5.33 6.25
CA TYR A 42 -13.69 -5.46 5.67
C TYR A 42 -13.23 -6.92 5.72
N VAL A 43 -12.84 -7.43 4.56
CA VAL A 43 -12.18 -8.72 4.41
C VAL A 43 -10.90 -8.49 3.61
N PRO A 44 -9.73 -8.93 4.11
CA PRO A 44 -8.47 -8.79 3.41
C PRO A 44 -8.46 -9.62 2.12
N VAL A 45 -7.56 -9.26 1.21
CA VAL A 45 -7.35 -10.05 0.00
C VAL A 45 -6.57 -11.31 0.35
N VAL A 46 -7.13 -12.47 0.03
CA VAL A 46 -6.56 -13.79 0.38
C VAL A 46 -6.12 -14.53 -0.88
N VAL A 47 -4.93 -15.11 -0.83
CA VAL A 47 -4.34 -15.95 -1.89
C VAL A 47 -4.18 -17.36 -1.36
N SER A 48 -4.81 -18.31 -2.04
CA SER A 48 -4.63 -19.74 -1.86
C SER A 48 -3.55 -20.25 -2.82
N PRO A 49 -2.56 -21.04 -2.37
CA PRO A 49 -1.64 -21.71 -3.26
C PRO A 49 -2.34 -22.65 -4.24
N GLU A 50 -3.46 -23.26 -3.83
CA GLU A 50 -4.21 -24.23 -4.64
C GLU A 50 -5.22 -23.56 -5.56
N ARG A 51 -5.88 -22.49 -5.09
CA ARG A 51 -7.02 -21.85 -5.78
C ARG A 51 -6.69 -20.49 -6.39
N GLY A 52 -5.52 -19.93 -6.11
CA GLY A 52 -5.17 -18.56 -6.47
C GLY A 52 -5.89 -17.53 -5.61
N LEU A 53 -6.21 -16.37 -6.19
CA LEU A 53 -6.90 -15.29 -5.49
C LEU A 53 -8.32 -15.73 -5.11
N LEU A 54 -8.68 -15.65 -3.82
CA LEU A 54 -10.02 -15.95 -3.36
C LEU A 54 -11.01 -14.83 -3.73
N GLU A 55 -12.30 -15.17 -3.79
CA GLU A 55 -13.35 -14.20 -4.09
C GLU A 55 -13.38 -13.07 -3.03
N PRO A 56 -13.56 -11.81 -3.43
CA PRO A 56 -13.63 -10.70 -2.49
C PRO A 56 -14.71 -10.92 -1.43
N GLY A 57 -14.37 -10.70 -0.15
CA GLY A 57 -15.28 -10.94 0.96
C GLY A 57 -15.24 -12.36 1.52
N THR A 58 -14.44 -13.25 0.94
CA THR A 58 -14.26 -14.63 1.44
C THR A 58 -12.92 -14.83 2.12
N TYR A 59 -12.88 -15.72 3.10
CA TYR A 59 -11.68 -16.16 3.81
C TYR A 59 -11.91 -17.59 4.36
N PRO A 60 -10.84 -18.35 4.68
CA PRO A 60 -10.98 -19.69 5.23
C PRO A 60 -11.74 -19.72 6.58
N GLU A 61 -12.62 -20.70 6.76
CA GLU A 61 -13.52 -20.78 7.94
C GLU A 61 -12.76 -20.97 9.26
N GLU A 62 -11.57 -21.55 9.20
CA GLU A 62 -10.68 -21.78 10.34
C GLU A 62 -9.96 -20.51 10.84
N TRP A 63 -10.13 -19.38 10.15
CA TRP A 63 -9.53 -18.12 10.55
C TRP A 63 -10.24 -17.49 11.75
N THR A 64 -9.44 -16.99 12.68
CA THR A 64 -9.92 -16.23 13.83
C THR A 64 -9.25 -14.86 13.87
N PHE A 65 -10.06 -13.79 13.84
CA PHE A 65 -9.53 -12.42 13.93
C PHE A 65 -9.27 -12.01 15.37
N LYS A 66 -8.02 -11.63 15.67
CA LYS A 66 -7.58 -11.07 16.95
C LYS A 66 -7.48 -9.55 16.81
N TYR A 67 -8.40 -8.82 17.43
CA TYR A 67 -8.41 -7.36 17.42
C TYR A 67 -7.47 -6.76 18.45
N ASP A 68 -7.07 -5.50 18.21
CA ASP A 68 -6.15 -4.74 19.08
C ASP A 68 -4.81 -5.44 19.30
N ALA A 69 -4.30 -6.09 18.24
CA ALA A 69 -3.17 -6.99 18.32
C ALA A 69 -1.98 -6.48 17.48
N LYS A 70 -1.42 -5.33 17.85
CA LYS A 70 -0.20 -4.80 17.22
C LYS A 70 1.01 -5.66 17.61
N PRO A 71 1.97 -5.88 16.69
CA PRO A 71 3.10 -6.73 16.99
C PRO A 71 4.09 -6.06 17.97
N SER A 72 4.70 -6.85 18.85
CA SER A 72 5.54 -6.38 19.95
C SER A 72 7.02 -6.24 19.55
N CYS A 73 7.30 -5.41 18.54
CA CYS A 73 8.66 -5.13 18.09
C CYS A 73 9.07 -3.67 18.26
N LYS A 74 10.39 -3.43 18.29
CA LYS A 74 11.04 -2.13 18.52
C LYS A 74 10.84 -1.16 17.35
N SER A 75 10.94 -1.67 16.12
CA SER A 75 10.70 -0.93 14.89
C SER A 75 9.53 -1.53 14.13
N ARG A 76 8.65 -0.66 13.61
CA ARG A 76 7.45 -1.03 12.86
C ARG A 76 7.35 -0.20 11.60
N ALA A 77 6.95 -0.82 10.51
CA ALA A 77 6.64 -0.16 9.27
C ALA A 77 5.14 -0.16 9.03
N PHE A 78 4.58 0.96 8.59
CA PHE A 78 3.20 1.03 8.14
C PHE A 78 3.14 1.16 6.62
N PHE A 79 2.48 0.18 5.98
CA PHE A 79 2.23 0.18 4.55
C PHE A 79 0.77 0.52 4.32
N ARG A 80 0.54 1.74 3.84
CA ARG A 80 -0.80 2.28 3.61
C ARG A 80 -1.47 1.57 2.44
N SER A 81 -2.71 1.13 2.63
CA SER A 81 -3.58 0.71 1.53
C SER A 81 -4.38 1.90 1.00
N SER A 82 -4.54 1.98 -0.31
CA SER A 82 -5.57 2.83 -0.93
C SER A 82 -6.89 2.05 -0.99
N ILE A 83 -8.01 2.75 -0.82
CA ILE A 83 -9.35 2.15 -0.98
C ILE A 83 -9.63 1.85 -2.46
N GLU A 84 -9.09 2.67 -3.37
CA GLU A 84 -9.35 2.60 -4.83
C GLU A 84 -8.18 2.00 -5.61
N GLY A 85 -7.06 1.74 -4.94
CA GLY A 85 -5.84 1.21 -5.54
C GLY A 85 -5.70 -0.31 -5.41
N PRO A 86 -4.64 -0.89 -5.99
CA PRO A 86 -4.29 -2.27 -5.70
C PRO A 86 -4.06 -2.47 -4.19
N PRO A 87 -4.31 -3.68 -3.66
CA PRO A 87 -4.11 -3.95 -2.25
C PRO A 87 -2.62 -3.83 -1.93
N SER A 88 -2.26 -3.18 -0.82
CA SER A 88 -0.85 -3.05 -0.44
C SER A 88 -0.24 -4.36 0.09
N PHE A 89 -1.07 -5.38 0.36
CA PHE A 89 -0.66 -6.70 0.84
C PHE A 89 -1.67 -7.78 0.45
N TYR A 90 -1.21 -9.03 0.54
CA TYR A 90 -2.04 -10.22 0.47
C TYR A 90 -1.80 -11.11 1.69
N LEU A 91 -2.85 -11.80 2.13
CA LEU A 91 -2.73 -12.90 3.08
C LEU A 91 -2.74 -14.24 2.37
N PHE A 92 -2.01 -15.19 2.91
CA PHE A 92 -2.10 -16.60 2.51
C PHE A 92 -2.97 -17.38 3.49
N GLU A 93 -3.52 -18.52 3.05
CA GLU A 93 -4.42 -19.37 3.87
C GLU A 93 -3.81 -19.78 5.22
N ASN A 94 -2.48 -19.90 5.30
CA ASN A 94 -1.76 -20.18 6.56
C ASN A 94 -1.63 -18.95 7.49
N GLY A 95 -2.23 -17.82 7.13
CA GLY A 95 -2.19 -16.56 7.88
C GLY A 95 -0.91 -15.75 7.69
N SER A 96 0.01 -16.15 6.82
CA SER A 96 1.18 -15.31 6.52
C SER A 96 0.81 -14.15 5.59
N VAL A 97 1.57 -13.06 5.65
CA VAL A 97 1.31 -11.83 4.86
C VAL A 97 2.50 -11.49 3.97
N LYS A 98 2.23 -11.01 2.76
CA LYS A 98 3.23 -10.49 1.82
C LYS A 98 2.82 -9.11 1.33
N ALA A 99 3.77 -8.18 1.30
CA ALA A 99 3.60 -6.87 0.71
C ALA A 99 3.49 -7.01 -0.82
N HIS A 100 2.48 -6.39 -1.45
CA HIS A 100 2.23 -6.58 -2.89
C HIS A 100 3.26 -5.86 -3.77
N GLU A 101 3.61 -4.62 -3.43
CA GLU A 101 4.50 -3.76 -4.24
C GLU A 101 5.94 -3.73 -3.72
N HIS A 102 6.26 -4.60 -2.76
CA HIS A 102 7.55 -4.64 -2.07
C HIS A 102 8.07 -6.08 -2.00
N ASP A 103 8.53 -6.59 -3.14
CA ASP A 103 9.04 -7.95 -3.25
C ASP A 103 10.25 -8.21 -2.34
N GLU A 104 11.02 -7.16 -2.04
CA GLU A 104 12.14 -7.16 -1.10
C GLU A 104 11.74 -7.46 0.34
N ILE A 105 10.47 -7.22 0.71
CA ILE A 105 9.99 -7.50 2.06
C ILE A 105 9.61 -8.98 2.16
N PRO A 106 10.26 -9.76 3.05
CA PRO A 106 9.93 -11.17 3.20
C PRO A 106 8.50 -11.36 3.70
N THR A 107 7.92 -12.51 3.36
CA THR A 107 6.61 -12.91 3.91
C THR A 107 6.71 -12.98 5.43
N SER A 108 5.80 -12.30 6.13
CA SER A 108 5.77 -12.26 7.60
C SER A 108 4.79 -13.30 8.15
N ALA A 109 5.19 -13.99 9.22
CA ALA A 109 4.37 -14.99 9.88
C ALA A 109 3.27 -14.33 10.74
N PRO A 110 2.17 -15.05 11.06
CA PRO A 110 1.18 -14.58 12.03
C PRO A 110 1.83 -14.13 13.35
N GLY A 111 1.47 -12.94 13.83
CA GLY A 111 2.02 -12.34 15.06
C GLY A 111 3.15 -11.34 14.83
N ASP A 112 3.87 -11.42 13.70
CA ASP A 112 4.91 -10.44 13.31
C ASP A 112 4.34 -9.25 12.54
N TYR A 113 3.03 -9.29 12.27
CA TYR A 113 2.30 -8.24 11.59
C TYR A 113 0.93 -8.03 12.24
N CYS A 114 0.29 -6.95 11.85
CA CYS A 114 -1.16 -6.81 11.98
C CYS A 114 -1.73 -6.07 10.76
N ILE A 115 -3.02 -6.24 10.47
CA ILE A 115 -3.71 -5.62 9.33
C ILE A 115 -4.83 -4.69 9.78
N ASN A 116 -5.19 -3.74 8.92
CA ASN A 116 -6.31 -2.83 9.08
C ASN A 116 -6.82 -2.42 7.67
N PRO A 117 -8.07 -1.95 7.52
CA PRO A 117 -8.55 -1.48 6.21
C PRO A 117 -7.71 -0.35 5.60
N SER A 118 -6.99 0.43 6.42
CA SER A 118 -6.11 1.50 5.95
C SER A 118 -4.69 1.04 5.57
N GLY A 119 -4.32 -0.22 5.81
CA GLY A 119 -2.96 -0.71 5.62
C GLY A 119 -2.57 -1.81 6.60
N PHE A 120 -1.30 -2.19 6.60
CA PHE A 120 -0.77 -3.19 7.52
C PHE A 120 0.52 -2.72 8.19
N LEU A 121 0.74 -3.19 9.42
CA LEU A 121 1.99 -3.02 10.15
C LEU A 121 2.78 -4.30 10.12
N ILE A 122 4.08 -4.21 9.86
CA ILE A 122 5.02 -5.32 10.06
C ILE A 122 6.13 -4.91 11.00
N CYS A 123 6.70 -5.91 11.67
CA CYS A 123 7.96 -5.74 12.35
C CYS A 123 9.13 -5.66 11.35
N GLY A 124 10.06 -4.74 11.62
CA GLY A 124 11.41 -4.86 11.07
C GLY A 124 12.13 -5.99 11.79
N SER A 125 12.09 -7.20 11.26
CA SER A 125 12.63 -8.40 11.91
C SER A 125 14.12 -8.63 11.61
N THR A 126 14.73 -7.86 10.71
CA THR A 126 16.17 -7.88 10.42
C THR A 126 16.72 -6.45 10.32
N PRO A 127 18.02 -6.21 10.58
CA PRO A 127 18.65 -4.90 10.36
C PRO A 127 18.46 -4.39 8.93
N GLU A 128 18.49 -5.28 7.92
CA GLU A 128 18.20 -4.94 6.52
C GLU A 128 16.74 -4.54 6.32
N ALA A 129 15.79 -5.23 6.94
CA ALA A 129 14.40 -4.82 6.94
C ALA A 129 14.21 -3.49 7.69
N GLU A 130 14.89 -3.26 8.81
CA GLU A 130 14.88 -1.99 9.52
C GLU A 130 15.46 -0.85 8.67
N ASP A 131 16.51 -1.09 7.89
CA ASP A 131 17.10 -0.12 6.97
C ASP A 131 16.17 0.18 5.79
N ILE A 132 15.55 -0.83 5.19
CA ILE A 132 14.54 -0.66 4.12
C ILE A 132 13.32 0.08 4.65
N ILE A 133 12.82 -0.31 5.82
CA ILE A 133 11.67 0.32 6.49
C ILE A 133 12.00 1.77 6.87
N SER A 134 13.19 2.03 7.39
CA SER A 134 13.63 3.38 7.75
C SER A 134 13.82 4.25 6.51
N ALA A 135 14.40 3.71 5.44
CA ALA A 135 14.48 4.37 4.15
C ALA A 135 13.09 4.67 3.59
N TYR A 136 12.12 3.76 3.75
CA TYR A 136 10.74 3.95 3.30
C TYR A 136 9.98 4.99 4.13
N LEU A 137 10.14 4.99 5.46
CA LEU A 137 9.57 6.01 6.36
C LEU A 137 10.12 7.40 6.02
N ILE A 138 11.38 7.50 5.59
CA ILE A 138 12.00 8.76 5.14
C ILE A 138 11.54 9.11 3.70
N ALA A 139 11.35 8.13 2.82
CA ALA A 139 10.92 8.32 1.43
C ALA A 139 9.40 8.53 1.25
N SER A 140 8.58 8.23 2.27
CA SER A 140 7.10 8.33 2.26
C SER A 140 6.55 9.75 2.23
N LEU A 141 7.36 10.75 1.89
CA LEU A 141 6.86 11.94 1.20
C LEU A 141 7.39 11.93 -0.23
N PRO A 142 6.80 11.17 -1.17
CA PRO A 142 7.00 11.48 -2.56
C PRO A 142 6.40 12.86 -2.77
N LYS A 143 7.25 13.90 -2.79
CA LYS A 143 6.93 15.15 -3.46
C LYS A 143 6.73 14.76 -4.92
N ALA A 144 5.50 14.39 -5.28
CA ALA A 144 5.11 14.09 -6.64
C ALA A 144 5.54 15.28 -7.50
N THR A 145 6.65 15.11 -8.22
CA THR A 145 7.22 16.17 -9.02
C THR A 145 6.56 16.05 -10.38
N ILE A 146 5.35 16.59 -10.51
CA ILE A 146 4.67 16.65 -11.80
C ILE A 146 5.47 17.60 -12.68
N LYS A 147 6.12 17.07 -13.72
CA LYS A 147 6.75 17.90 -14.75
C LYS A 147 5.63 18.64 -15.47
N LYS A 148 5.52 19.95 -15.24
CA LYS A 148 4.50 20.81 -15.86
C LYS A 148 4.85 21.00 -17.34
N CYS A 149 4.06 20.43 -18.25
CA CYS A 149 4.27 20.56 -19.68
C CYS A 149 3.65 21.86 -20.20
N CYS A 150 4.46 22.68 -20.87
CA CYS A 150 4.00 23.79 -21.69
C CYS A 150 4.38 23.45 -23.14
N GLY A 151 3.42 23.52 -24.06
CA GLY A 151 3.61 23.10 -25.46
C GLY A 151 4.76 23.83 -26.18
N LEU A 152 4.91 23.62 -27.49
CA LEU A 152 6.02 24.18 -28.27
C LEU A 152 6.23 25.69 -27.98
N ASN A 153 7.46 26.07 -27.60
CA ASN A 153 7.85 27.43 -27.16
C ASN A 153 7.21 27.93 -25.86
N GLY A 154 6.62 27.04 -25.06
CA GLY A 154 6.02 27.34 -23.78
C GLY A 154 6.98 27.10 -22.62
N GLN A 155 7.03 28.04 -21.67
CA GLN A 155 7.66 27.87 -20.37
C GLN A 155 6.60 28.00 -19.28
N TYR A 156 6.66 27.15 -18.26
CA TYR A 156 5.77 27.32 -17.12
C TYR A 156 6.24 28.50 -16.26
N SER A 157 5.36 29.47 -16.02
CA SER A 157 5.63 30.59 -15.11
C SER A 157 5.11 30.24 -13.72
N GLU A 158 6.00 30.05 -12.75
CA GLU A 158 5.62 29.87 -11.35
C GLU A 158 4.90 31.09 -10.78
N VAL A 159 5.20 32.29 -11.28
CA VAL A 159 4.53 33.54 -10.85
C VAL A 159 3.08 33.60 -11.35
N LYS A 160 2.83 33.20 -12.60
CA LYS A 160 1.50 33.26 -13.21
C LYS A 160 0.71 31.95 -13.09
N GLN A 161 1.31 30.92 -12.48
CA GLN A 161 0.80 29.56 -12.41
C GLN A 161 0.27 29.03 -13.76
N SER A 162 0.88 29.46 -14.87
CA SER A 162 0.41 29.16 -16.23
C SER A 162 1.55 29.09 -17.24
N CYS A 163 1.29 28.47 -18.40
CA CYS A 163 2.23 28.40 -19.50
C CYS A 163 2.30 29.73 -20.24
N ILE A 164 3.51 30.28 -20.37
CA ILE A 164 3.80 31.50 -21.11
C ILE A 164 4.64 31.18 -22.33
N VAL A 165 4.41 31.91 -23.43
CA VAL A 165 5.22 31.76 -24.64
C VAL A 165 6.57 32.45 -24.41
N SER A 166 7.66 31.68 -24.45
CA SER A 166 9.01 32.21 -24.35
C SER A 166 9.39 32.87 -25.68
N ARG A 167 9.45 34.20 -25.71
CA ARG A 167 9.85 34.98 -26.88
C ARG A 167 11.35 35.21 -26.89
N GLY A 168 12.13 34.15 -27.01
CA GLY A 168 13.59 34.20 -27.13
C GLY A 168 14.09 33.28 -28.23
N ASN A 169 14.92 33.79 -29.14
CA ASN A 169 15.68 32.96 -30.08
C ASN A 169 16.73 32.17 -29.28
N PHE A 170 16.60 30.85 -29.23
CA PHE A 170 17.66 29.99 -28.74
C PHE A 170 18.68 29.82 -29.87
N ASP A 171 19.77 30.58 -29.81
CA ASP A 171 20.93 30.39 -30.68
C ASP A 171 21.73 29.19 -30.17
N VAL A 172 21.66 28.07 -30.88
CA VAL A 172 22.43 26.85 -30.60
C VAL A 172 23.38 26.58 -31.78
N GLY A 173 24.07 27.62 -32.25
CA GLY A 173 25.15 27.49 -33.24
C GLY A 173 24.73 26.78 -34.54
N ASN A 174 25.69 26.09 -35.19
CA ASN A 174 25.52 25.43 -36.50
C ASN A 174 24.63 24.15 -36.48
N PHE A 175 23.78 23.97 -35.47
CA PHE A 175 22.90 22.81 -35.37
C PHE A 175 21.46 23.21 -35.64
N THR A 176 20.82 22.56 -36.62
CA THR A 176 19.37 22.63 -36.81
C THR A 176 18.71 21.77 -35.72
N LEU A 177 18.05 22.41 -34.76
CA LEU A 177 17.23 21.72 -33.75
C LEU A 177 15.96 21.14 -34.40
N THR A 178 16.07 19.94 -34.96
CA THR A 178 14.92 19.12 -35.37
C THR A 178 14.37 18.38 -34.14
N GLY A 179 13.72 19.11 -33.23
CA GLY A 179 12.98 18.56 -32.10
C GLY A 179 13.84 18.03 -30.94
N GLY A 180 13.49 18.44 -29.71
CA GLY A 180 14.12 17.99 -28.47
C GLY A 180 13.09 17.39 -27.51
N PHE A 181 13.36 16.14 -27.12
CA PHE A 181 12.56 15.16 -26.38
C PHE A 181 12.40 15.49 -24.86
N PRO A 182 11.40 14.94 -24.12
CA PRO A 182 10.44 13.89 -24.49
C PRO A 182 9.20 14.33 -25.24
N GLU A 183 8.87 13.55 -26.27
CA GLU A 183 7.56 13.56 -26.91
C GLU A 183 6.48 13.29 -25.85
N CYS A 184 5.59 14.26 -25.65
CA CYS A 184 4.33 14.00 -24.97
C CYS A 184 3.55 13.04 -25.85
N GLN A 185 3.46 11.76 -25.46
CA GLN A 185 2.59 10.82 -26.16
C GLN A 185 1.17 11.39 -26.20
N GLN A 186 0.70 11.72 -27.40
CA GLN A 186 -0.72 11.84 -27.66
C GLN A 186 -1.33 10.45 -27.51
N ARG A 187 -1.70 10.08 -26.28
CA ARG A 187 -2.61 8.96 -26.05
C ARG A 187 -3.82 9.44 -25.29
N GLY A 188 -4.87 9.69 -26.06
CA GLY A 188 -6.23 9.26 -25.76
C GLY A 188 -6.87 9.87 -24.52
N MET A 189 -7.72 10.85 -24.77
CA MET A 189 -8.96 11.03 -24.01
C MET A 189 -9.63 9.67 -23.79
N PHE A 190 -10.03 9.38 -22.55
CA PHE A 190 -11.22 8.60 -22.30
C PHE A 190 -12.28 9.55 -21.73
N ALA A 191 -13.30 9.74 -22.57
CA ALA A 191 -14.55 10.53 -22.43
C ALA A 191 -14.39 12.02 -22.08
#